data_AF-A0A6J8B8V5-F1
#
_entry.id   AF-A0A6J8B8V5-F1
#
_cell.length_a   1.000
_cell.length_b   1.000
_cell.length_c   1.000
_cell.angle_alpha   90.00
_cell.angle_beta   90.00
_cell.angle_gamma   90.00
#
_symmetry.space_group_name_H-M   'P 1'
#
loop_
_entity.id
_entity.type
_entity.pdbx_description
1 polymer ?
#
loop_
_entity_poly.entity_id
_entity_poly.type
_entity_poly.pdbx_seq_one_letter_code
_entity_poly.pdbx_strand_id
1 'polypeptide(L)'
;MTSAFYINSILATGLIPFINRVYPDTHRFQQDNDPKHTANATKDFMKQQNINWWDVWPAESPDFNPIEMVWSMMKSRLSKKEPRTKEDLINGIKSVWREDVTINICNNFIDHIYKVLPIAVLVDGRATGDLPKKIFPERSSGKSLKYFDDKLKTPEYQLKVVSMKLK
;
A
#
# COMPACT_ATOMS: atom_id res chain seq x y z
N MET A 1 -9.62 -3.36 -18.43
CA MET A 1 -9.33 -4.76 -18.02
C MET A 1 -10.60 -5.32 -17.40
N THR A 2 -11.00 -6.56 -17.72
CA THR A 2 -12.21 -7.20 -17.16
C THR A 2 -11.88 -8.04 -15.92
N SER A 3 -12.89 -8.42 -15.14
CA SER A 3 -12.73 -9.39 -14.03
C SER A 3 -12.21 -10.74 -14.53
N ALA A 4 -12.72 -11.22 -15.67
CA ALA A 4 -12.23 -12.46 -16.28
C ALA A 4 -10.74 -12.40 -16.64
N PHE A 5 -10.28 -11.28 -17.21
CA PHE A 5 -8.85 -11.08 -17.48
C PHE A 5 -8.04 -11.03 -16.18
N TYR A 6 -8.55 -10.32 -15.16
CA TYR A 6 -7.89 -10.22 -13.87
C TYR A 6 -7.70 -11.60 -13.22
N ILE A 7 -8.75 -12.42 -13.20
CA ILE A 7 -8.71 -13.80 -12.69
C ILE A 7 -7.70 -14.62 -13.48
N ASN A 8 -7.85 -14.70 -14.81
CA ASN A 8 -7.11 -15.66 -15.62
C ASN A 8 -5.64 -15.25 -15.84
N SER A 9 -5.35 -13.96 -15.97
CA SER A 9 -4.04 -13.48 -16.39
C SER A 9 -3.23 -12.82 -15.28
N ILE A 10 -3.86 -12.40 -14.18
CA ILE A 10 -3.16 -11.79 -13.05
C ILE A 10 -3.14 -12.74 -11.86
N LEU A 11 -4.31 -13.22 -11.42
CA LEU A 11 -4.39 -14.09 -10.25
C LEU A 11 -3.87 -15.50 -10.55
N ALA A 12 -4.45 -16.17 -11.54
CA ALA A 12 -4.16 -17.58 -11.84
C ALA A 12 -2.73 -17.80 -12.34
N THR A 13 -2.26 -16.97 -13.26
CA THR A 13 -0.94 -17.14 -13.89
C THR A 13 0.19 -16.43 -13.15
N GLY A 14 -0.12 -15.38 -12.40
CA GLY A 14 0.88 -14.55 -11.71
C GLY A 14 0.90 -14.80 -10.20
N LEU A 15 -0.17 -14.38 -9.53
CA LEU A 15 -0.22 -14.33 -8.07
C LEU A 15 -0.14 -15.72 -7.42
N ILE A 16 -0.97 -16.67 -7.87
CA ILE A 16 -1.08 -17.99 -7.22
C ILE A 16 0.26 -18.76 -7.28
N PRO A 17 0.93 -18.89 -8.43
CA PRO A 17 2.25 -19.53 -8.48
C PRO A 17 3.28 -18.81 -7.58
N PHE A 18 3.21 -17.48 -7.50
CA PHE A 18 4.09 -16.71 -6.65
C PHE A 18 3.86 -16.98 -5.16
N ILE A 19 2.61 -16.93 -4.69
CA ILE A 19 2.25 -17.20 -3.30
C ILE A 19 2.65 -18.62 -2.93
N ASN A 20 2.29 -19.62 -3.74
CA ASN A 20 2.61 -21.03 -3.46
C ASN A 20 4.12 -21.28 -3.37
N ARG A 21 4.92 -20.52 -4.12
CA ARG A 21 6.38 -20.66 -4.11
C ARG A 21 7.06 -19.90 -2.98
N VAL A 22 6.60 -18.68 -2.66
CA VAL A 22 7.32 -17.74 -1.79
C VAL A 22 6.70 -17.67 -0.39
N TYR A 23 5.38 -17.87 -0.29
CA TYR A 23 4.61 -17.76 0.94
C TYR A 23 3.60 -18.92 1.09
N PRO A 24 4.07 -20.19 1.07
CA PRO A 24 3.19 -21.35 1.07
C PRO A 24 2.33 -21.45 2.34
N ASP A 25 2.88 -21.02 3.48
CA ASP A 25 2.23 -21.22 4.79
C ASP A 25 1.50 -19.97 5.28
N THR A 26 2.03 -18.78 4.99
CA THR A 26 1.50 -17.53 5.54
C THR A 26 1.62 -16.39 4.55
N HIS A 27 0.48 -15.84 4.12
CA HIS A 27 0.41 -14.59 3.38
C HIS A 27 -0.85 -13.84 3.75
N ARG A 28 -0.89 -12.54 3.42
CA ARG A 28 -2.11 -11.77 3.33
C ARG A 28 -2.06 -10.93 2.05
N PHE A 29 -2.98 -11.19 1.13
CA PHE A 29 -3.10 -10.45 -0.11
C PHE A 29 -3.92 -9.17 0.10
N GLN A 30 -3.49 -8.07 -0.51
CA GLN A 30 -4.16 -6.78 -0.46
C GLN A 30 -4.37 -6.28 -1.89
N GLN A 31 -5.55 -5.72 -2.13
CA GLN A 31 -5.95 -5.06 -3.37
C GLN A 31 -6.94 -3.94 -3.04
N ASP A 32 -7.08 -2.98 -3.95
CA ASP A 32 -8.08 -1.91 -3.82
C ASP A 32 -9.50 -2.39 -4.18
N ASN A 33 -10.46 -1.46 -4.10
CA ASN A 33 -11.87 -1.73 -4.36
C ASN A 33 -12.27 -1.57 -5.84
N ASP A 34 -11.33 -1.61 -6.80
CA ASP A 34 -11.69 -1.52 -8.21
C ASP A 34 -12.78 -2.58 -8.56
N PRO A 35 -13.81 -2.23 -9.35
CA PRO A 35 -14.93 -3.13 -9.65
C PRO A 35 -14.53 -4.53 -10.09
N LYS A 36 -13.40 -4.70 -10.79
CA LYS A 36 -12.93 -6.02 -11.22
C LYS A 36 -12.35 -6.87 -10.09
N HIS A 37 -11.82 -6.25 -9.03
CA HIS A 37 -11.29 -6.91 -7.84
C HIS A 37 -12.42 -7.30 -6.88
N THR A 38 -13.49 -6.49 -6.84
CA THR A 38 -14.63 -6.69 -5.93
C THR A 38 -15.79 -7.49 -6.54
N ALA A 39 -15.76 -7.77 -7.85
CA ALA A 39 -16.73 -8.60 -8.54
C ALA A 39 -16.91 -9.98 -7.87
N ASN A 40 -18.14 -10.47 -7.82
CA ASN A 40 -18.47 -11.77 -7.21
C ASN A 40 -17.61 -12.89 -7.76
N ALA A 41 -17.47 -12.99 -9.09
CA ALA A 41 -16.62 -13.99 -9.73
C ALA A 41 -15.16 -13.95 -9.24
N THR A 42 -14.60 -12.76 -9.01
CA THR A 42 -13.23 -12.60 -8.50
C THR A 42 -13.14 -13.03 -7.05
N LYS A 43 -14.10 -12.61 -6.21
CA LYS A 43 -14.16 -13.02 -4.79
C LYS A 43 -14.32 -14.53 -4.65
N ASP A 44 -15.21 -15.14 -5.42
CA ASP A 44 -15.46 -16.57 -5.40
C ASP A 44 -14.24 -17.35 -5.86
N PHE A 45 -13.55 -16.89 -6.90
CA PHE A 45 -12.27 -17.46 -7.34
C PHE A 45 -11.21 -17.38 -6.24
N MET A 46 -11.02 -16.23 -5.58
CA MET A 46 -10.04 -16.09 -4.50
C MET A 46 -10.35 -17.03 -3.32
N LYS A 47 -11.64 -17.20 -2.96
CA LYS A 47 -12.09 -18.20 -1.97
C LYS A 47 -11.74 -19.62 -2.38
N GLN A 48 -12.09 -20.01 -3.60
CA GLN A 48 -11.82 -21.36 -4.12
C GLN A 48 -10.33 -21.71 -4.13
N GLN A 49 -9.49 -20.71 -4.38
CA GLN A 49 -8.03 -20.86 -4.39
C GLN A 49 -7.38 -20.69 -3.01
N ASN A 50 -8.18 -20.55 -1.94
CA ASN A 50 -7.71 -20.31 -0.56
C ASN A 50 -6.72 -19.14 -0.46
N ILE A 51 -6.89 -18.11 -1.29
CA ILE A 51 -6.10 -16.90 -1.16
C ILE A 51 -6.54 -16.24 0.15
N ASN A 52 -5.59 -15.88 1.00
CA ASN A 52 -5.89 -15.16 2.23
C ASN A 52 -5.83 -13.65 1.95
N TRP A 53 -6.94 -13.00 1.58
CA TRP A 53 -6.95 -11.56 1.26
C TRP A 53 -7.77 -10.71 2.24
N TRP A 54 -7.55 -9.40 2.22
CA TRP A 54 -8.43 -8.45 2.92
C TRP A 54 -9.71 -8.21 2.11
N ASP A 55 -10.81 -8.81 2.54
CA ASP A 55 -12.11 -8.72 1.85
C ASP A 55 -12.86 -7.41 2.10
N VAL A 56 -12.44 -6.67 3.11
CA VAL A 56 -12.85 -5.30 3.40
C VAL A 56 -11.63 -4.39 3.27
N TRP A 57 -11.73 -3.41 2.36
CA TRP A 57 -10.77 -2.33 2.23
C TRP A 57 -11.51 -0.99 2.22
N PRO A 58 -11.02 0.05 2.92
CA PRO A 58 -11.67 1.36 2.87
C PRO A 58 -11.55 1.96 1.47
N ALA A 59 -12.66 2.50 0.95
CA ALA A 59 -12.67 3.22 -0.33
C ALA A 59 -11.81 4.50 -0.25
N GLU A 60 -11.34 4.99 -1.39
CA GLU A 60 -10.62 6.28 -1.49
C GLU A 60 -9.45 6.42 -0.49
N SER A 61 -8.76 5.31 -0.21
CA SER A 61 -7.69 5.26 0.80
C SER A 61 -6.32 4.93 0.20
N PRO A 62 -5.77 5.79 -0.69
CA PRO A 62 -4.46 5.56 -1.30
C PRO A 62 -3.34 5.57 -0.25
N ASP A 63 -3.54 6.28 0.86
CA ASP A 63 -2.58 6.36 1.98
C ASP A 63 -2.27 4.99 2.61
N PHE A 64 -3.17 4.01 2.46
CA PHE A 64 -3.00 2.66 2.97
C PHE A 64 -2.50 1.66 1.92
N ASN A 65 -2.31 2.08 0.67
CA ASN A 65 -1.94 1.19 -0.42
C ASN A 65 -0.46 1.40 -0.80
N PRO A 66 0.47 0.51 -0.38
CA PRO A 66 1.90 0.66 -0.66
C PRO A 66 2.22 0.71 -2.15
N ILE A 67 1.38 0.11 -3.01
CA ILE A 67 1.61 0.14 -4.46
C ILE A 67 1.52 1.56 -5.01
N GLU A 68 0.69 2.43 -4.42
CA GLU A 68 0.60 3.84 -4.83
C GLU A 68 1.90 4.59 -4.50
N MET A 69 2.54 4.25 -3.39
CA MET A 69 3.85 4.78 -3.02
C MET A 69 4.93 4.29 -3.98
N VAL A 70 4.89 3.01 -4.37
CA VAL A 70 5.77 2.44 -5.41
C VAL A 70 5.56 3.17 -6.73
N TRP A 71 4.32 3.37 -7.19
CA TRP A 71 4.04 4.08 -8.43
C TRP A 71 4.46 5.54 -8.39
N SER A 72 4.25 6.24 -7.28
CA SER A 72 4.71 7.61 -7.09
C SER A 72 6.23 7.70 -7.21
N MET A 73 6.95 6.82 -6.52
CA MET A 73 8.41 6.73 -6.61
C MET A 73 8.85 6.43 -8.06
N MET A 74 8.27 5.42 -8.70
CA MET A 74 8.63 5.03 -10.05
C MET A 74 8.41 6.16 -11.05
N LYS A 75 7.27 6.87 -10.98
CA LYS A 75 6.99 8.05 -11.80
C LYS A 75 8.06 9.13 -11.62
N SER A 76 8.46 9.41 -10.37
CA SER A 76 9.52 10.38 -10.07
C SER A 76 10.90 9.97 -10.60
N ARG A 77 11.22 8.66 -10.61
CA ARG A 77 12.46 8.14 -11.18
C ARG A 77 12.45 8.19 -12.71
N LEU A 78 11.33 7.82 -13.31
CA LEU A 78 11.14 7.80 -14.76
C LEU A 78 11.12 9.21 -15.35
N SER A 79 10.54 10.19 -14.67
CA SER A 79 10.51 11.57 -15.15
C SER A 79 11.91 12.15 -15.34
N LYS A 80 12.89 11.71 -14.53
CA LYS A 80 14.30 12.10 -14.66
C LYS A 80 15.02 11.43 -15.84
N LYS A 81 14.48 10.33 -16.36
CA LYS A 81 15.03 9.61 -17.53
C LYS A 81 14.51 10.16 -18.85
N GLU A 82 13.49 11.04 -18.82
CA GLU A 82 12.88 11.68 -19.98
C GLU A 82 12.62 10.76 -21.20
N PRO A 83 11.90 9.64 -21.04
CA PRO A 83 11.63 8.72 -22.15
C PRO A 83 10.87 9.43 -23.27
N ARG A 84 11.34 9.29 -24.52
CA ARG A 84 10.75 9.96 -25.69
C ARG A 84 9.91 9.03 -26.55
N THR A 85 10.11 7.72 -26.41
CA THR A 85 9.32 6.69 -27.10
C THR A 85 8.62 5.75 -26.13
N LYS A 86 7.63 5.01 -26.63
CA LYS A 86 6.98 3.94 -25.87
C LYS A 86 7.98 2.87 -25.43
N GLU A 87 8.97 2.57 -26.27
CA GLU A 87 10.00 1.59 -25.95
C GLU A 87 10.91 2.07 -24.82
N ASP A 88 11.35 3.34 -24.87
CA ASP A 88 12.12 3.97 -23.79
C ASP A 88 11.35 3.93 -22.48
N LEU A 89 10.05 4.22 -22.52
CA LEU A 89 9.19 4.19 -21.33
C LEU A 89 9.10 2.76 -20.76
N ILE A 90 8.89 1.75 -21.60
CA ILE A 90 8.82 0.34 -21.17
C ILE A 90 10.16 -0.10 -20.56
N ASN A 91 11.27 0.22 -21.22
CA ASN A 91 12.61 -0.13 -20.74
C ASN A 91 12.95 0.61 -19.46
N GLY A 92 12.58 1.89 -19.37
CA GLY A 92 12.68 2.70 -18.16
C GLY A 92 11.92 2.06 -17.00
N ILE A 93 10.65 1.69 -17.19
CA ILE A 93 9.81 1.06 -16.16
C ILE A 93 10.48 -0.23 -15.66
N LYS A 94 10.95 -1.09 -16.57
CA LYS A 94 11.64 -2.35 -16.22
C LYS A 94 12.92 -2.10 -15.42
N SER A 95 13.73 -1.13 -15.83
CA SER A 95 14.97 -0.75 -15.13
C SER A 95 14.67 -0.23 -13.73
N VAL A 96 13.77 0.75 -13.60
CA VAL A 96 13.39 1.31 -12.28
C VAL A 96 12.80 0.22 -11.38
N TRP A 97 11.94 -0.66 -11.90
CA TRP A 97 11.39 -1.77 -11.11
C TRP A 97 12.49 -2.68 -10.57
N ARG A 98 13.47 -3.05 -11.41
CA ARG A 98 14.54 -3.98 -11.03
C ARG A 98 15.58 -3.34 -10.10
N GLU A 99 15.89 -2.07 -10.30
CA GLU A 99 16.99 -1.38 -9.61
C GLU A 99 16.52 -0.69 -8.32
N ASP A 100 15.34 -0.05 -8.34
CA ASP A 100 14.90 0.84 -7.26
C ASP A 100 13.88 0.19 -6.30
N VAL A 101 13.06 -0.76 -6.77
CA VAL A 101 12.04 -1.43 -5.95
C VAL A 101 12.68 -2.55 -5.12
N THR A 102 13.53 -2.13 -4.18
CA THR A 102 14.26 -3.01 -3.27
C THR A 102 13.40 -3.41 -2.06
N ILE A 103 13.78 -4.48 -1.37
CA ILE A 103 13.13 -4.92 -0.12
C ILE A 103 13.07 -3.78 0.90
N ASN A 104 14.15 -3.00 1.04
CA ASN A 104 14.19 -1.89 1.98
C ASN A 104 13.18 -0.79 1.60
N ILE A 105 13.02 -0.48 0.31
CA ILE A 105 12.01 0.46 -0.16
C ILE A 105 10.60 -0.07 0.12
N CYS A 106 10.33 -1.35 -0.20
CA CYS A 106 9.05 -1.98 0.09
C CYS A 106 8.72 -1.93 1.60
N ASN A 107 9.69 -2.27 2.45
CA ASN A 107 9.51 -2.20 3.91
C ASN A 107 9.23 -0.77 4.39
N ASN A 108 9.91 0.24 3.84
CA ASN A 108 9.64 1.64 4.20
C ASN A 108 8.20 2.07 3.84
N PHE A 109 7.66 1.60 2.70
CA PHE A 109 6.27 1.87 2.31
C PHE A 109 5.26 1.11 3.16
N ILE A 110 5.57 -0.12 3.56
CA ILE A 110 4.74 -0.89 4.49
C ILE A 110 4.75 -0.23 5.88
N ASP A 111 5.92 0.12 6.40
CA ASP A 111 6.08 0.78 7.70
C ASP A 111 5.37 2.14 7.74
N HIS A 112 5.27 2.82 6.59
CA HIS A 112 4.50 4.06 6.48
C HIS A 112 3.02 3.85 6.88
N ILE A 113 2.41 2.70 6.55
CA ILE A 113 1.03 2.40 6.92
C ILE A 113 0.88 2.40 8.45
N TYR A 114 1.82 1.80 9.19
CA TYR A 114 1.76 1.77 10.66
C TYR A 114 1.79 3.17 11.28
N LYS A 115 2.40 4.14 10.59
CA LYS A 115 2.44 5.54 10.99
C LYS A 115 1.15 6.29 10.63
N VAL A 116 0.52 5.97 9.50
CA VAL A 116 -0.68 6.67 9.01
C VAL A 116 -1.95 6.14 9.69
N LEU A 117 -2.06 4.83 9.90
CA LEU A 117 -3.27 4.18 10.40
C LEU A 117 -3.81 4.80 11.71
N PRO A 118 -2.98 5.05 12.75
CA PRO A 118 -3.46 5.70 13.97
C PRO A 118 -3.98 7.12 13.74
N ILE A 119 -3.40 7.84 12.77
CA ILE A 119 -3.85 9.19 12.42
C ILE A 119 -5.19 9.15 11.70
N ALA A 120 -5.39 8.20 10.79
CA ALA A 120 -6.68 8.04 10.13
C ALA A 120 -7.79 7.73 11.14
N VAL A 121 -7.52 6.88 12.14
CA VAL A 121 -8.45 6.64 13.25
C VAL A 121 -8.69 7.92 14.05
N LEU A 122 -7.63 8.67 14.36
CA LEU A 122 -7.71 9.92 15.11
C LEU A 122 -8.56 11.00 14.42
N VAL A 123 -8.63 10.98 13.09
CA VAL A 123 -9.42 11.93 12.30
C VAL A 123 -10.71 11.31 11.76
N ASP A 124 -11.18 10.21 12.36
CA ASP A 124 -12.42 9.51 12.02
C ASP A 124 -12.53 9.13 10.54
N GLY A 125 -11.43 8.65 9.96
CA GLY A 125 -11.34 8.20 8.57
C GLY A 125 -11.29 9.33 7.53
N ARG A 126 -11.21 10.60 7.95
CA ARG A 126 -10.96 11.72 7.04
C ARG A 126 -9.55 11.65 6.44
N ALA A 127 -9.34 12.38 5.35
CA ALA A 127 -8.05 12.45 4.68
C ALA A 127 -6.93 12.86 5.66
N THR A 128 -5.87 12.05 5.73
CA THR A 128 -4.77 12.27 6.69
C THR A 128 -3.82 13.39 6.25
N GLY A 129 -3.66 13.58 4.93
CA GLY A 129 -2.78 14.61 4.37
C GLY A 129 -1.37 14.55 4.96
N ASP A 130 -0.84 15.70 5.39
CA ASP A 130 0.49 15.77 6.01
C ASP A 130 0.48 15.54 7.53
N LEU A 131 -0.67 15.24 8.15
CA LEU A 131 -0.77 15.03 9.59
C LEU A 131 0.16 13.94 10.12
N PRO A 132 0.33 12.78 9.46
CA PRO A 132 1.27 11.76 9.93
C PRO A 132 2.70 12.28 10.05
N LYS A 133 3.13 13.19 9.15
CA LYS A 133 4.47 13.80 9.22
C LYS A 133 4.56 14.87 10.32
N LYS A 134 3.49 15.63 10.54
CA LYS A 134 3.44 16.69 11.56
C LYS A 134 3.37 16.14 12.98
N ILE A 135 2.61 15.06 13.18
CA ILE A 135 2.42 14.44 14.49
C ILE A 135 3.63 13.57 14.83
N PHE A 136 4.06 12.71 13.91
CA PHE A 136 5.24 11.87 14.06
C PHE A 136 6.35 12.36 13.10
N PRO A 137 7.20 13.32 13.48
CA PRO A 137 8.29 13.77 12.62
C PRO A 137 9.34 12.67 12.38
N GLU A 138 9.40 11.65 13.22
CA GLU A 138 10.31 10.52 13.05
C GLU A 138 10.00 9.65 11.81
N ARG A 139 11.03 8.96 11.31
CA ARG A 139 10.88 7.92 10.28
C ARG A 139 10.10 6.74 10.82
N SER A 140 9.27 6.13 9.98
CA SER A 140 8.49 4.93 10.33
C SER A 140 9.30 3.64 10.32
N SER A 141 10.46 3.61 9.66
CA SER A 141 11.28 2.42 9.49
C SER A 141 11.51 1.66 10.82
N GLY A 142 11.11 0.39 10.85
CA GLY A 142 11.27 -0.50 12.00
C GLY A 142 10.34 -0.23 13.19
N LYS A 143 9.32 0.61 13.04
CA LYS A 143 8.36 0.93 14.11
C LYS A 143 7.04 0.21 13.87
N SER A 144 6.53 -0.43 14.92
CA SER A 144 5.25 -1.13 14.88
C SER A 144 4.06 -0.18 15.03
N LEU A 145 2.86 -0.65 14.69
CA LEU A 145 1.62 0.06 14.97
C LEU A 145 1.49 0.41 16.47
N LYS A 146 1.83 -0.54 17.35
CA LYS A 146 1.82 -0.34 18.80
C LYS A 146 2.69 0.83 19.25
N TYR A 147 3.87 1.03 18.63
CA TYR A 147 4.72 2.17 18.94
C TYR A 147 3.98 3.50 18.70
N PHE A 148 3.28 3.64 17.57
CA PHE A 148 2.56 4.87 17.23
C PHE A 148 1.31 5.06 18.07
N ASP A 149 0.57 3.99 18.34
CA ASP A 149 -0.60 4.03 19.23
C ASP A 149 -0.21 4.44 20.65
N ASP A 150 0.87 3.89 21.19
CA ASP A 150 1.34 4.22 22.54
C ASP A 150 1.90 5.64 22.61
N LYS A 151 2.55 6.12 21.53
CA LYS A 151 2.98 7.53 21.39
C LYS A 151 1.80 8.49 21.48
N LEU A 152 0.70 8.22 20.76
CA LEU A 152 -0.48 9.08 20.81
C LEU A 152 -1.06 9.22 22.22
N LYS A 153 -0.91 8.22 23.09
CA LYS A 153 -1.40 8.27 24.48
C LYS A 153 -0.56 9.16 25.40
N THR A 154 0.64 9.57 24.97
CA THR A 154 1.52 10.41 25.81
C THR A 154 1.02 11.85 25.89
N PRO A 155 1.24 12.56 27.02
CA PRO A 155 0.79 13.95 27.17
C PRO A 155 1.32 14.89 26.08
N GLU A 156 2.57 14.71 25.65
CA GLU A 156 3.19 15.51 24.59
C GLU A 156 2.40 15.41 23.27
N TYR A 157 2.00 14.20 22.88
CA TYR A 157 1.29 13.98 21.61
C TYR A 157 -0.19 14.34 21.72
N GLN A 158 -0.83 14.13 22.87
CA GLN A 158 -2.19 14.62 23.11
C GLN A 158 -2.27 16.15 22.97
N LEU A 159 -1.29 16.89 23.49
CA LEU A 159 -1.19 18.35 23.32
C LEU A 159 -1.00 18.73 21.84
N LYS A 160 -0.19 17.99 21.08
CA LYS A 160 -0.03 18.20 19.63
C LYS A 160 -1.35 18.01 18.87
N VAL A 161 -2.08 16.95 19.17
CA VAL A 161 -3.40 16.66 18.55
C VAL A 161 -4.39 17.80 18.83
N VAL A 162 -4.49 18.23 20.08
CA VAL A 162 -5.40 19.33 20.48
C VAL A 162 -5.01 20.64 19.80
N SER A 163 -3.72 20.99 19.76
CA SER A 163 -3.25 22.23 19.13
C SER A 163 -3.47 22.26 17.63
N MET A 164 -3.50 21.11 16.97
CA MET A 164 -3.84 20.98 15.54
C MET A 164 -5.35 21.01 15.26
N LYS A 165 -6.21 21.15 16.30
CA LYS A 165 -7.68 21.14 16.19
C LYS A 165 -8.23 19.87 15.52
N LEU A 166 -7.55 18.74 15.72
CA LEU A 166 -8.02 17.45 15.23
C LEU A 166 -9.09 16.94 16.21
N LYS A 167 -10.35 17.05 15.80
CA LYS A 167 -11.54 16.45 16.42
C LYS A 167 -12.54 16.10 15.33
#